data_AF-B0E5F8-F1
#
_entry.id   AF-B0E5F8-F1
#
_cell.length_a   1.000
_cell.length_b   1.000
_cell.length_c   1.000
_cell.angle_alpha   90.00
_cell.angle_beta   90.00
_cell.angle_gamma   90.00
#
_symmetry.space_group_name_H-M   'P 1'
#
loop_
_entity.id
_entity.type
_entity.pdbx_description
1 polymer ?
#
loop_
_entity_poly.entity_id
_entity_poly.type
_entity_poly.pdbx_seq_one_letter_code
_entity_poly.pdbx_strand_id
1 'polypeptide(L)'
;MNGLTRDEIEERAKRSFSCGGNTFNDIYSCRGGYHEFNETIDELIKLDSIEISKLHTTKEVLVLLIKNALLKTELIGGVDISEKEEKSDEQIISFKEYKLIFDGKEWINQELVKYCQPQKLIIRRKEEKGYQYSLFYNPSLIESPLNTRWNCEYKIINETTGLSMTIGGNASVGVIQFIEKFGYFEGKKGENKYRIEPSFVLAILCGIISQQTIETYNEYINIKSSLLKQTISTLYSRLKLTQDFSESNWIHKQITKSELLLKQNEEKWDKCKNQLKKHLIYGY
;
A
#
# COMPACT_ATOMS: atom_id res chain seq x y z
N MET A 1 -0.75 -7.31 -31.21
CA MET A 1 0.05 -7.02 -30.00
C MET A 1 -0.33 -8.05 -28.96
N ASN A 2 0.49 -9.08 -28.79
CA ASN A 2 0.17 -10.17 -27.87
C ASN A 2 0.64 -9.76 -26.47
N GLY A 3 -0.24 -9.05 -25.76
CA GLY A 3 -0.14 -8.94 -24.31
C GLY A 3 -0.34 -10.31 -23.65
N LEU A 4 -0.05 -10.40 -22.35
CA LEU A 4 -0.34 -11.62 -21.58
C LEU A 4 -1.82 -11.99 -21.76
N THR A 5 -2.11 -13.26 -21.99
CA THR A 5 -3.49 -13.75 -21.96
C THR A 5 -4.03 -13.65 -20.54
N ARG A 6 -5.35 -13.59 -20.39
CA ARG A 6 -6.00 -13.54 -19.06
C ARG A 6 -5.59 -14.73 -18.19
N ASP A 7 -5.48 -15.90 -18.81
CA ASP A 7 -5.07 -17.15 -18.15
C ASP A 7 -3.62 -17.07 -17.64
N GLU A 8 -2.71 -16.40 -18.38
CA GLU A 8 -1.34 -16.17 -17.93
C GLU A 8 -1.25 -15.18 -16.75
N ILE A 9 -2.16 -14.20 -16.69
CA ILE A 9 -2.27 -13.27 -15.57
C ILE A 9 -2.79 -14.03 -14.33
N GLU A 10 -3.81 -14.88 -14.48
CA GLU A 10 -4.32 -15.71 -13.40
C GLU A 10 -3.28 -16.73 -12.88
N GLU A 11 -2.57 -17.42 -13.77
CA GLU A 11 -1.55 -18.40 -13.39
C GLU A 11 -0.43 -17.72 -12.59
N ARG A 12 -0.05 -16.49 -12.96
CA ARG A 12 0.99 -15.72 -12.27
C ARG A 12 0.50 -15.13 -10.95
N ALA A 13 -0.77 -14.73 -10.87
CA ALA A 13 -1.39 -14.33 -9.61
C ALA A 13 -1.44 -15.49 -8.60
N LYS A 14 -1.62 -16.73 -9.09
CA LYS A 14 -1.61 -17.97 -8.29
C LYS A 14 -0.22 -18.41 -7.82
N ARG A 15 0.88 -17.93 -8.44
CA ARG A 15 2.26 -18.28 -8.04
C ARG A 15 2.69 -17.58 -6.75
N SER A 16 2.20 -18.10 -5.65
CA SER A 16 2.93 -18.20 -4.40
C SER A 16 3.16 -19.69 -4.16
N PHE A 17 4.33 -20.08 -3.64
CA PHE A 17 4.82 -21.46 -3.45
C PHE A 17 5.68 -22.04 -4.57
N SER A 18 6.95 -21.63 -4.57
CA SER A 18 8.02 -22.63 -4.53
C SER A 18 9.04 -22.23 -3.47
N CYS A 19 8.95 -22.87 -2.31
CA CYS A 19 9.99 -22.84 -1.30
C CYS A 19 11.23 -23.53 -1.87
N GLY A 20 12.38 -22.86 -1.82
CA GLY A 20 13.65 -23.47 -2.16
C GLY A 20 14.80 -22.49 -2.01
N GLY A 21 15.28 -22.29 -0.78
CA GLY A 21 16.57 -21.62 -0.57
C GLY A 21 16.70 -20.93 0.78
N ASN A 22 17.38 -21.60 1.71
CA ASN A 22 17.94 -21.01 2.92
C ASN A 22 18.87 -19.84 2.55
N THR A 23 18.38 -18.61 2.50
CA THR A 23 19.22 -17.41 2.64
C THR A 23 18.35 -16.22 3.05
N PHE A 24 18.96 -15.31 3.82
CA PHE A 24 18.46 -14.03 4.31
C PHE A 24 17.88 -13.04 3.26
N ASN A 25 17.57 -13.48 2.04
CA ASN A 25 17.11 -12.66 0.91
C ASN A 25 15.59 -12.52 0.78
N ASP A 26 14.81 -12.96 1.76
CA ASP A 26 13.35 -12.87 1.74
C ASP A 26 12.78 -11.46 1.99
N ILE A 27 13.64 -10.44 2.11
CA ILE A 27 13.25 -9.04 2.36
C ILE A 27 12.54 -8.41 1.15
N TYR A 28 12.60 -9.03 -0.04
CA TYR A 28 11.87 -8.61 -1.25
C TYR A 28 11.02 -9.73 -1.88
N SER A 29 10.46 -10.61 -1.06
CA SER A 29 9.47 -11.56 -1.55
C SER A 29 8.06 -10.96 -1.38
N CYS A 30 7.34 -10.80 -2.49
CA CYS A 30 5.88 -10.66 -2.47
C CYS A 30 5.32 -11.99 -1.91
N ARG A 31 5.32 -12.12 -0.58
CA ARG A 31 5.05 -13.37 0.15
C ARG A 31 3.60 -13.54 0.58
N GLY A 32 2.70 -12.70 0.08
CA GLY A 32 1.28 -12.99 0.00
C GLY A 32 0.94 -13.25 -1.45
N GLY A 33 0.50 -14.48 -1.76
CA GLY A 33 -0.18 -14.74 -3.02
C GLY A 33 -1.34 -13.75 -3.19
N TYR A 34 -1.69 -13.47 -4.44
CA TYR A 34 -2.70 -12.48 -4.78
C TYR A 34 -4.10 -12.82 -4.28
N HIS A 35 -4.36 -14.11 -4.09
CA HIS A 35 -5.68 -14.71 -4.01
C HIS A 35 -5.62 -15.88 -3.03
N GLU A 36 -6.71 -16.17 -2.33
CA GLU A 36 -6.89 -17.55 -1.86
C GLU A 36 -6.91 -18.49 -3.08
N PHE A 37 -6.58 -19.77 -2.92
CA PHE A 37 -6.45 -20.73 -4.03
C PHE A 37 -7.70 -20.81 -4.94
N ASN A 38 -8.84 -20.31 -4.45
CA ASN A 38 -10.15 -20.37 -5.08
C ASN A 38 -10.67 -19.01 -5.60
N GLU A 39 -9.92 -17.90 -5.47
CA GLU A 39 -10.37 -16.59 -5.98
C GLU A 39 -9.82 -16.31 -7.39
N THR A 40 -10.67 -15.78 -8.26
CA THR A 40 -10.32 -15.33 -9.61
C THR A 40 -10.09 -13.81 -9.67
N ILE A 41 -9.31 -13.36 -10.65
CA ILE A 41 -9.10 -11.92 -10.90
C ILE A 41 -10.44 -11.24 -11.20
N ASP A 42 -11.35 -11.94 -11.85
CA ASP A 42 -12.68 -11.44 -12.23
C ASP A 42 -13.58 -11.17 -11.04
N GLU A 43 -13.57 -12.08 -10.07
CA GLU A 43 -14.28 -11.89 -8.80
C GLU A 43 -13.75 -10.68 -8.06
N LEU A 44 -12.44 -10.44 -8.10
CA LEU A 44 -11.83 -9.31 -7.42
C LEU A 44 -12.06 -7.98 -8.12
N ILE A 45 -11.98 -7.94 -9.45
CA ILE A 45 -12.41 -6.77 -10.23
C ILE A 45 -13.87 -6.46 -9.91
N LYS A 46 -14.73 -7.49 -9.83
CA LYS A 46 -16.14 -7.33 -9.49
C LYS A 46 -16.33 -6.81 -8.06
N LEU A 47 -15.60 -7.34 -7.08
CA LEU A 47 -15.64 -6.90 -5.69
C LEU A 47 -15.19 -5.45 -5.55
N ASP A 48 -14.05 -5.08 -6.14
CA ASP A 48 -13.55 -3.70 -6.14
C ASP A 48 -14.53 -2.76 -6.86
N SER A 49 -15.12 -3.18 -7.99
CA SER A 49 -16.14 -2.39 -8.68
C SER A 49 -17.38 -2.15 -7.82
N ILE A 50 -17.84 -3.17 -7.09
CA ILE A 50 -18.93 -3.03 -6.10
C ILE A 50 -18.52 -2.07 -5.00
N GLU A 51 -17.31 -2.19 -4.43
CA GLU A 51 -16.80 -1.29 -3.40
C GLU A 51 -16.72 0.16 -3.90
N ILE A 52 -16.27 0.39 -5.13
CA ILE A 52 -16.16 1.72 -5.75
C ILE A 52 -17.54 2.32 -6.00
N SER A 53 -18.51 1.53 -6.48
CA SER A 53 -19.87 2.01 -6.71
C SER A 53 -20.56 2.51 -5.44
N LYS A 54 -20.30 1.87 -4.29
CA LYS A 54 -20.80 2.31 -2.97
C LYS A 54 -20.23 3.68 -2.56
N LEU A 55 -19.09 4.07 -3.12
CA LEU A 55 -18.45 5.36 -2.90
C LEU A 55 -18.90 6.45 -3.89
N HIS A 56 -19.95 6.20 -4.68
CA HIS A 56 -20.48 7.17 -5.65
C HIS A 56 -19.39 7.78 -6.56
N THR A 57 -18.37 6.99 -6.87
CA THR A 57 -17.19 7.39 -7.63
C THR A 57 -16.86 6.37 -8.70
N THR A 58 -15.84 6.64 -9.50
CA THR A 58 -15.30 5.69 -10.48
C THR A 58 -13.83 5.45 -10.23
N LYS A 59 -13.31 4.34 -10.76
CA LYS A 59 -11.88 4.06 -10.74
C LYS A 59 -11.06 5.17 -11.39
N GLU A 60 -11.54 5.70 -12.51
CA GLU A 60 -10.86 6.75 -13.28
C GLU A 60 -10.68 8.01 -12.43
N VAL A 61 -11.70 8.37 -11.65
CA VAL A 61 -11.62 9.48 -10.68
C VAL A 61 -10.59 9.21 -9.60
N LEU A 62 -10.58 8.01 -9.01
CA LEU A 62 -9.61 7.64 -7.97
C LEU A 62 -8.17 7.67 -8.48
N VAL A 63 -7.93 7.12 -9.67
CA VAL A 63 -6.64 7.17 -10.35
C VAL A 63 -6.22 8.61 -10.63
N LEU A 64 -7.13 9.44 -11.13
CA LEU A 64 -6.86 10.83 -11.46
C LEU A 64 -6.46 11.63 -10.22
N LEU A 65 -7.13 11.41 -9.09
CA LEU A 65 -6.77 12.02 -7.80
C LEU A 65 -5.35 11.64 -7.38
N ILE A 66 -4.99 10.35 -7.44
CA ILE A 66 -3.64 9.89 -7.08
C ILE A 66 -2.59 10.51 -8.01
N LYS A 67 -2.80 10.46 -9.33
CA LYS A 67 -1.87 11.04 -10.31
C LYS A 67 -1.63 12.52 -10.06
N ASN A 68 -2.70 13.30 -9.84
CA ASN A 68 -2.57 14.73 -9.60
C ASN A 68 -1.88 15.04 -8.27
N ALA A 69 -2.08 14.22 -7.23
CA ALA A 69 -1.33 14.37 -5.98
C ALA A 69 0.17 14.15 -6.18
N LEU A 70 0.55 13.13 -6.95
CA LEU A 70 1.95 12.86 -7.30
C LEU A 70 2.55 13.96 -8.19
N LEU A 71 1.85 14.37 -9.24
CA LEU A 71 2.31 15.45 -10.14
C LEU A 71 2.51 16.75 -9.37
N LYS A 72 1.57 17.14 -8.49
CA LYS A 72 1.73 18.32 -7.62
C LYS A 72 2.93 18.19 -6.69
N THR A 73 3.24 16.98 -6.23
CA THR A 73 4.44 16.72 -5.40
C THR A 73 5.72 16.99 -6.17
N GLU A 74 5.77 16.63 -7.45
CA GLU A 74 6.95 16.85 -8.30
C GLU A 74 7.19 18.33 -8.62
N LEU A 75 6.17 19.18 -8.45
CA LEU A 75 6.27 20.63 -8.63
C LEU A 75 6.79 21.39 -7.39
N ILE A 76 6.91 20.73 -6.24
CA ILE A 76 7.34 21.35 -4.97
C ILE A 76 8.71 20.85 -4.53
N GLY A 77 9.50 21.75 -3.93
CA GLY A 77 10.82 21.42 -3.39
C GLY A 77 10.71 20.51 -2.16
N GLY A 78 11.16 19.26 -2.27
CA GLY A 78 11.22 18.33 -1.15
C GLY A 78 12.42 18.56 -0.22
N VAL A 79 12.25 18.23 1.05
CA VAL A 79 13.32 18.25 2.06
C VAL A 79 13.93 16.85 2.16
N ASP A 80 15.25 16.74 2.08
CA ASP A 80 15.93 15.46 2.34
C ASP A 80 15.78 15.08 3.81
N ILE A 81 15.33 13.85 4.07
CA ILE A 81 15.10 13.31 5.41
C ILE A 81 15.93 12.04 5.69
N SER A 82 16.89 11.72 4.82
CA SER A 82 17.69 10.49 4.91
C SER A 82 18.42 10.36 6.26
N GLU A 83 18.94 11.47 6.80
CA GLU A 83 19.62 11.51 8.11
C GLU A 83 18.68 11.29 9.30
N LYS A 84 17.41 11.72 9.20
CA LYS A 84 16.45 11.67 10.33
C LYS A 84 15.86 10.29 10.59
N GLU A 85 15.84 9.43 9.58
CA GLU A 85 15.22 8.09 9.68
C GLU A 85 16.28 6.97 9.78
N GLU A 86 17.54 7.30 10.06
CA GLU A 86 18.68 6.36 10.24
C GLU A 86 18.75 5.29 9.14
N LYS A 87 18.45 5.65 7.89
CA LYS A 87 18.57 4.70 6.78
C LYS A 87 19.94 4.83 6.14
N SER A 88 20.95 4.24 6.77
CA SER A 88 22.24 3.93 6.13
C SER A 88 22.13 2.71 5.20
N ASP A 89 21.01 2.60 4.48
CA ASP A 89 20.84 1.53 3.51
C ASP A 89 21.52 1.98 2.24
N GLU A 90 22.63 1.33 1.88
CA GLU A 90 23.40 1.62 0.66
C GLU A 90 22.52 1.55 -0.60
N GLN A 91 21.34 0.92 -0.51
CA GLN A 91 20.36 0.85 -1.59
C GLN A 91 19.54 2.13 -1.75
N ILE A 92 19.54 3.12 -0.85
CA ILE A 92 18.72 4.33 -1.01
C ILE A 92 19.49 5.39 -1.78
N ILE A 93 18.92 5.86 -2.89
CA ILE A 93 19.46 6.97 -3.70
C ILE A 93 19.00 8.30 -3.14
N SER A 94 17.72 8.42 -2.79
CA SER A 94 17.17 9.64 -2.19
C SER A 94 15.99 9.34 -1.30
N PHE A 95 15.82 10.12 -0.24
CA PHE A 95 14.62 10.06 0.59
C PHE A 95 14.14 11.46 0.94
N LYS A 96 13.05 11.89 0.28
CA LYS A 96 12.53 13.25 0.38
C LYS A 96 11.15 13.28 1.01
N GLU A 97 10.90 14.30 1.83
CA GLU A 97 9.59 14.63 2.38
C GLU A 97 9.08 15.93 1.78
N TYR A 98 7.79 15.94 1.46
CA TYR A 98 7.07 17.05 0.86
C TYR A 98 5.83 17.33 1.71
N LYS A 99 5.52 18.62 1.87
CA LYS A 99 4.28 19.07 2.51
C LYS A 99 3.42 19.76 1.47
N LEU A 100 2.22 19.21 1.25
CA LEU A 100 1.31 19.64 0.20
C LEU A 100 -0.07 19.94 0.80
N ILE A 101 -0.66 21.06 0.41
CA ILE A 101 -2.11 21.26 0.56
C ILE A 101 -2.73 20.80 -0.75
N PHE A 102 -3.47 19.69 -0.70
CA PHE A 102 -4.13 19.11 -1.86
C PHE A 102 -5.63 19.39 -1.80
N ASP A 103 -6.16 20.04 -2.82
CA ASP A 103 -7.60 20.20 -3.03
C ASP A 103 -8.02 19.32 -4.21
N GLY A 104 -8.84 18.30 -3.93
CA GLY A 104 -9.29 17.31 -4.91
C GLY A 104 -10.56 17.70 -5.68
N LYS A 105 -11.14 18.88 -5.42
CA LYS A 105 -12.46 19.28 -5.98
C LYS A 105 -12.52 19.26 -7.51
N GLU A 106 -11.44 19.57 -8.19
CA GLU A 106 -11.39 19.62 -9.66
C GLU A 106 -11.50 18.23 -10.32
N TRP A 107 -11.19 17.16 -9.59
CA TRP A 107 -11.08 15.81 -10.15
C TRP A 107 -12.12 14.82 -9.59
N ILE A 108 -12.99 15.28 -8.70
CA ILE A 108 -14.01 14.44 -8.07
C ILE A 108 -15.38 14.63 -8.72
N ASN A 109 -16.25 13.62 -8.61
CA ASN A 109 -17.64 13.70 -9.06
C ASN A 109 -18.39 14.88 -8.43
N GLN A 110 -19.23 15.55 -9.22
CA GLN A 110 -19.99 16.73 -8.81
C GLN A 110 -20.80 16.52 -7.52
N GLU A 111 -21.38 15.32 -7.34
CA GLU A 111 -22.15 14.96 -6.15
C GLU A 111 -21.31 14.95 -4.85
N LEU A 112 -20.01 14.67 -4.98
CA LEU A 112 -19.05 14.56 -3.88
C LEU A 112 -18.28 15.86 -3.60
N VAL A 113 -18.26 16.80 -4.56
CA VAL A 113 -17.52 18.08 -4.44
C VAL A 113 -17.88 18.82 -3.15
N LYS A 114 -19.16 18.80 -2.74
CA LYS A 114 -19.65 19.47 -1.53
C LYS A 114 -19.04 18.93 -0.22
N TYR A 115 -18.57 17.69 -0.25
CA TYR A 115 -17.92 17.02 0.88
C TYR A 115 -16.40 17.15 0.86
N CYS A 116 -15.82 17.47 -0.30
CA CYS A 116 -14.38 17.58 -0.49
C CYS A 116 -13.84 18.82 0.24
N GLN A 117 -12.77 18.62 1.01
CA GLN A 117 -12.06 19.68 1.73
C GLN A 117 -10.57 19.66 1.37
N PRO A 118 -9.87 20.80 1.41
CA PRO A 118 -8.41 20.83 1.28
C PRO A 118 -7.74 19.95 2.34
N GLN A 119 -6.84 19.06 1.92
CA GLN A 119 -6.13 18.12 2.78
C GLN A 119 -4.67 18.52 2.95
N LYS A 120 -4.19 18.45 4.19
CA LYS A 120 -2.77 18.59 4.51
C LYS A 120 -2.09 17.23 4.39
N LEU A 121 -1.21 17.11 3.41
CA LEU A 121 -0.53 15.86 3.08
C LEU A 121 0.97 15.97 3.39
N ILE A 122 1.48 14.94 4.07
CA ILE A 122 2.91 14.62 4.08
C ILE A 122 3.13 13.54 3.05
N ILE A 123 3.95 13.81 2.04
CA ILE A 123 4.29 12.86 1.01
C ILE A 123 5.78 12.55 1.13
N ARG A 124 6.14 11.28 1.24
CA ARG A 124 7.53 10.84 1.33
C ARG A 124 7.88 10.03 0.10
N ARG A 125 8.89 10.46 -0.66
CA ARG A 125 9.40 9.75 -1.84
C ARG A 125 10.72 9.08 -1.49
N LYS A 126 10.75 7.76 -1.52
CA LYS A 126 11.97 6.95 -1.42
C LYS A 126 12.38 6.53 -2.83
N GLU A 127 13.65 6.68 -3.16
CA GLU A 127 14.23 6.17 -4.40
C GLU A 127 15.36 5.18 -4.07
N GLU A 128 15.36 4.04 -4.75
CA GLU A 128 16.23 2.90 -4.48
C GLU A 128 17.18 2.61 -5.65
N LYS A 129 18.32 1.99 -5.36
CA LYS A 129 19.27 1.42 -6.30
C LYS A 129 18.70 0.09 -6.77
N GLY A 130 18.32 0.06 -8.04
CA GLY A 130 17.68 -1.09 -8.66
C GLY A 130 16.21 -0.84 -8.93
N TYR A 131 15.62 -1.74 -9.73
CA TYR A 131 14.23 -1.63 -10.10
C TYR A 131 13.41 -2.67 -9.36
N GLN A 132 12.27 -2.22 -8.84
CA GLN A 132 11.11 -3.05 -8.58
C GLN A 132 10.38 -3.29 -9.89
N TYR A 133 9.74 -4.44 -9.98
CA TYR A 133 9.05 -4.89 -11.18
C TYR A 133 7.57 -5.03 -10.90
N SER A 134 6.78 -4.76 -11.93
CA SER A 134 5.41 -5.26 -11.99
C SER A 134 5.42 -6.76 -11.74
N LEU A 135 4.47 -7.26 -10.97
CA LEU A 135 4.31 -8.69 -10.75
C LEU A 135 3.91 -9.45 -12.04
N PHE A 136 3.57 -8.73 -13.11
CA PHE A 136 3.36 -9.26 -14.46
C PHE A 136 4.57 -9.12 -15.38
N TYR A 137 5.71 -8.70 -14.85
CA TYR A 137 6.94 -8.54 -15.61
C TYR A 137 7.29 -9.85 -16.33
N ASN A 138 7.39 -9.77 -17.65
CA ASN A 138 7.71 -10.88 -18.53
C ASN A 138 8.94 -10.51 -19.37
N PRO A 139 10.15 -11.02 -19.07
CA PRO A 139 11.34 -10.68 -19.85
C PRO A 139 11.20 -11.02 -21.35
N SER A 140 10.30 -11.92 -21.73
CA SER A 140 10.00 -12.28 -23.12
C SER A 140 9.13 -11.25 -23.87
N LEU A 141 8.54 -10.26 -23.18
CA LEU A 141 7.66 -9.24 -23.76
C LEU A 141 8.19 -7.83 -23.48
N ILE A 142 9.42 -7.53 -23.90
CA ILE A 142 10.18 -6.31 -23.54
C ILE A 142 9.37 -5.01 -23.76
N GLU A 143 8.60 -4.92 -24.84
CA GLU A 143 7.78 -3.73 -25.18
C GLU A 143 6.38 -3.74 -24.54
N SER A 144 6.05 -4.76 -23.74
CA SER A 144 4.76 -4.83 -23.09
C SER A 144 4.65 -3.68 -22.08
N PRO A 145 3.53 -2.93 -22.10
CA PRO A 145 3.33 -1.90 -21.11
C PRO A 145 3.01 -2.51 -19.73
N LEU A 146 2.97 -3.85 -19.60
CA LEU A 146 2.91 -4.61 -18.34
C LEU A 146 4.29 -4.88 -17.72
N ASN A 147 5.36 -4.63 -18.47
CA ASN A 147 6.76 -4.74 -18.01
C ASN A 147 7.27 -3.44 -17.43
N THR A 148 6.42 -2.68 -16.75
CA THR A 148 6.90 -1.48 -16.08
C THR A 148 7.77 -1.84 -14.90
N ARG A 149 8.82 -1.04 -14.78
CA ARG A 149 9.81 -1.09 -13.72
C ARG A 149 9.85 0.26 -13.07
N TRP A 150 9.99 0.30 -11.77
CA TRP A 150 10.10 1.54 -11.01
C TRP A 150 11.12 1.36 -9.91
N ASN A 151 11.78 2.43 -9.52
CA ASN A 151 12.76 2.44 -8.44
C ASN A 151 12.35 3.42 -7.33
N CYS A 152 11.12 3.93 -7.39
CA CYS A 152 10.62 4.89 -6.43
C CYS A 152 9.32 4.43 -5.78
N GLU A 153 9.14 4.82 -4.53
CA GLU A 153 7.94 4.56 -3.73
C GLU A 153 7.51 5.88 -3.07
N TYR A 154 6.21 6.19 -3.15
CA TYR A 154 5.62 7.31 -2.43
C TYR A 154 4.79 6.79 -1.26
N LYS A 155 4.98 7.36 -0.07
CA LYS A 155 4.05 7.21 1.05
C LYS A 155 3.31 8.53 1.24
N ILE A 156 2.00 8.51 1.02
CA ILE A 156 1.12 9.67 1.19
C ILE A 156 0.42 9.52 2.54
N ILE A 157 0.54 10.53 3.40
CA ILE A 157 -0.02 10.56 4.74
C ILE A 157 -0.91 11.79 4.85
N ASN A 158 -2.16 11.62 5.26
CA ASN A 158 -3.04 12.73 5.58
C ASN A 158 -2.85 13.12 7.06
N GLU A 159 -2.43 14.36 7.32
CA GLU A 159 -2.15 14.83 8.68
C GLU A 159 -3.40 14.94 9.55
N THR A 160 -4.57 15.19 8.94
CA THR A 160 -5.85 15.33 9.64
C THR A 160 -6.36 13.99 10.13
N THR A 161 -6.39 12.98 9.25
CA THR A 161 -6.99 11.68 9.55
C THR A 161 -5.99 10.68 10.12
N GLY A 162 -4.70 10.85 9.81
CA GLY A 162 -3.65 9.88 10.12
C GLY A 162 -3.64 8.66 9.19
N LEU A 163 -4.53 8.62 8.19
CA LEU A 163 -4.49 7.59 7.15
C LEU A 163 -3.27 7.77 6.27
N SER A 164 -2.78 6.65 5.74
CA SER A 164 -1.70 6.65 4.78
C SER A 164 -1.86 5.55 3.74
N MET A 165 -1.37 5.81 2.52
CA MET A 165 -1.26 4.84 1.44
C MET A 165 0.13 4.87 0.83
N THR A 166 0.54 3.74 0.28
CA THR A 166 1.84 3.59 -0.39
C THR A 166 1.62 3.32 -1.87
N ILE A 167 2.32 4.08 -2.71
CA ILE A 167 2.28 3.97 -4.16
C ILE A 167 3.65 3.50 -4.65
N GLY A 168 3.69 2.31 -5.26
CA GLY A 168 4.88 1.83 -5.97
C GLY A 168 4.94 2.47 -7.36
N GLY A 169 6.00 3.23 -7.64
CA GLY A 169 6.18 3.97 -8.89
C GLY A 169 5.71 5.42 -8.81
N ASN A 170 5.45 6.04 -9.97
CA ASN A 170 5.06 7.44 -10.11
C ASN A 170 3.75 7.58 -10.88
N ALA A 171 3.37 8.79 -11.31
CA ALA A 171 2.13 9.03 -12.04
C ALA A 171 2.01 8.26 -13.38
N SER A 172 3.12 7.74 -13.91
CA SER A 172 3.21 7.11 -15.24
C SER A 172 3.68 5.65 -15.22
N VAL A 173 4.27 5.16 -14.11
CA VAL A 173 4.75 3.77 -13.98
C VAL A 173 4.39 3.19 -12.61
N GLY A 174 4.29 1.86 -12.55
CA GLY A 174 4.01 1.12 -11.31
C GLY A 174 2.52 0.88 -11.07
N VAL A 175 2.11 0.86 -9.80
CA VAL A 175 0.79 0.36 -9.36
C VAL A 175 -0.38 1.14 -9.99
N ILE A 176 -0.20 2.44 -10.28
CA ILE A 176 -1.24 3.27 -10.91
C ILE A 176 -1.58 2.76 -12.31
N GLN A 177 -0.56 2.44 -13.11
CA GLN A 177 -0.75 1.95 -14.47
C GLN A 177 -1.41 0.56 -14.48
N PHE A 178 -1.15 -0.25 -13.44
CA PHE A 178 -1.83 -1.52 -13.25
C PHE A 178 -3.33 -1.33 -13.00
N ILE A 179 -3.70 -0.46 -12.05
CA ILE A 179 -5.10 -0.14 -11.74
C ILE A 179 -5.83 0.37 -12.99
N GLU A 180 -5.20 1.26 -13.76
CA GLU A 180 -5.78 1.78 -15.01
C GLU A 180 -6.18 0.68 -15.98
N LYS A 181 -5.27 -0.27 -16.23
CA LYS A 181 -5.45 -1.32 -17.23
C LYS A 181 -6.39 -2.43 -16.82
N PHE A 182 -6.33 -2.86 -15.56
CA PHE A 182 -7.04 -4.06 -15.11
C PHE A 182 -8.26 -3.77 -14.25
N GLY A 183 -8.38 -2.55 -13.74
CA GLY A 183 -9.56 -2.19 -12.97
C GLY A 183 -9.57 -2.66 -11.52
N TYR A 184 -8.44 -3.16 -11.02
CA TYR A 184 -8.31 -3.76 -9.70
C TYR A 184 -7.18 -3.12 -8.89
N PHE A 185 -7.40 -2.97 -7.59
CA PHE A 185 -6.44 -2.44 -6.63
C PHE A 185 -5.63 -3.59 -6.03
N GLU A 186 -4.46 -3.80 -6.61
CA GLU A 186 -3.53 -4.93 -6.46
C GLU A 186 -3.32 -5.47 -5.01
N GLY A 187 -3.43 -6.78 -4.80
CA GLY A 187 -3.04 -7.48 -3.57
C GLY A 187 -4.16 -7.72 -2.54
N LYS A 188 -3.89 -8.54 -1.51
CA LYS A 188 -4.85 -8.85 -0.45
C LYS A 188 -5.00 -7.69 0.55
N LYS A 189 -6.24 -7.36 0.90
CA LYS A 189 -6.61 -6.30 1.87
C LYS A 189 -5.85 -6.47 3.18
N GLY A 190 -5.24 -5.38 3.68
CA GLY A 190 -4.47 -5.39 4.93
C GLY A 190 -3.08 -6.04 4.87
N GLU A 191 -2.81 -6.89 3.88
CA GLU A 191 -1.55 -7.64 3.77
C GLU A 191 -0.58 -7.01 2.77
N ASN A 192 -1.04 -6.69 1.56
CA ASN A 192 -0.17 -6.09 0.54
C ASN A 192 0.01 -4.59 0.81
N LYS A 193 1.26 -4.15 1.00
CA LYS A 193 1.59 -2.74 1.25
C LYS A 193 1.27 -1.81 0.06
N TYR A 194 1.17 -2.35 -1.15
CA TYR A 194 0.86 -1.62 -2.37
C TYR A 194 -0.63 -1.63 -2.73
N ARG A 195 -1.47 -2.36 -1.98
CA ARG A 195 -2.92 -2.28 -2.16
C ARG A 195 -3.38 -0.88 -1.78
N ILE A 196 -4.04 -0.22 -2.72
CA ILE A 196 -4.62 1.11 -2.52
C ILE A 196 -6.13 0.92 -2.32
N GLU A 197 -6.63 1.11 -1.09
CA GLU A 197 -8.06 0.99 -0.85
C GLU A 197 -8.82 2.17 -1.45
N PRO A 198 -9.87 1.97 -2.28
CA PRO A 198 -10.66 3.05 -2.87
C PRO A 198 -11.19 4.08 -1.86
N SER A 199 -11.68 3.60 -0.71
CA SER A 199 -12.19 4.46 0.36
C SER A 199 -11.08 5.30 1.01
N PHE A 200 -9.85 4.76 1.08
CA PHE A 200 -8.71 5.50 1.61
C PHE A 200 -8.25 6.59 0.64
N VAL A 201 -8.36 6.40 -0.67
CA VAL A 201 -8.03 7.46 -1.65
C VAL A 201 -8.91 8.69 -1.40
N LEU A 202 -10.23 8.51 -1.30
CA LEU A 202 -11.16 9.62 -1.01
C LEU A 202 -10.91 10.25 0.35
N ALA A 203 -10.66 9.43 1.39
CA ALA A 203 -10.42 9.93 2.73
C ALA A 203 -9.07 10.68 2.85
N ILE A 204 -8.01 10.19 2.20
CA ILE A 204 -6.67 10.78 2.23
C ILE A 204 -6.61 12.03 1.38
N LEU A 205 -7.11 12.00 0.14
CA LEU A 205 -6.92 13.09 -0.82
C LEU A 205 -8.05 14.12 -0.80
N CYS A 206 -9.27 13.73 -0.45
CA CYS A 206 -10.43 14.62 -0.48
C CYS A 206 -11.03 14.89 0.91
N GLY A 207 -10.61 14.16 1.94
CA GLY A 207 -11.18 14.24 3.29
C GLY A 207 -12.59 13.65 3.40
N ILE A 208 -13.03 12.89 2.40
CA ILE A 208 -14.37 12.29 2.36
C ILE A 208 -14.31 10.96 3.08
N ILE A 209 -14.90 10.91 4.27
CA ILE A 209 -14.91 9.71 5.12
C ILE A 209 -16.33 9.18 5.21
N SER A 210 -16.50 7.97 4.69
CA SER A 210 -17.75 7.19 4.76
C SER A 210 -17.70 6.12 5.85
N GLN A 211 -18.85 5.53 6.12
CA GLN A 211 -18.93 4.34 6.97
C GLN A 211 -18.06 3.19 6.43
N GLN A 212 -18.04 3.00 5.11
CA GLN A 212 -17.16 2.03 4.44
C GLN A 212 -15.68 2.31 4.73
N THR A 213 -15.26 3.57 4.81
CA THR A 213 -13.88 3.93 5.17
C THR A 213 -13.49 3.41 6.56
N ILE A 214 -14.40 3.55 7.52
CA ILE A 214 -14.20 3.08 8.90
C ILE A 214 -14.15 1.55 8.95
N GLU A 215 -15.05 0.88 8.22
CA GLU A 215 -15.10 -0.58 8.12
C GLU A 215 -13.82 -1.14 7.51
N THR A 216 -13.39 -0.62 6.35
CA THR A 216 -12.13 -0.98 5.70
C THR A 216 -10.95 -0.73 6.64
N TYR A 217 -10.94 0.37 7.39
CA TYR A 217 -9.87 0.65 8.34
C TYR A 217 -9.82 -0.36 9.50
N ASN A 218 -10.98 -0.73 10.07
CA ASN A 218 -11.05 -1.73 11.12
C ASN A 218 -10.58 -3.10 10.64
N GLU A 219 -10.98 -3.50 9.44
CA GLU A 219 -10.52 -4.75 8.81
C GLU A 219 -9.00 -4.73 8.62
N TYR A 220 -8.48 -3.63 8.06
CA TYR A 220 -7.05 -3.43 7.82
C TYR A 220 -6.20 -3.56 9.10
N ILE A 221 -6.61 -2.90 10.19
CA ILE A 221 -5.88 -2.97 11.47
C ILE A 221 -5.98 -4.36 12.11
N ASN A 222 -7.12 -5.04 11.99
CA ASN A 222 -7.29 -6.38 12.52
C ASN A 222 -6.36 -7.38 11.83
N ILE A 223 -6.26 -7.32 10.50
CA ILE A 223 -5.35 -8.16 9.72
C ILE A 223 -3.90 -7.89 10.12
N LYS A 224 -3.49 -6.62 10.18
CA LYS A 224 -2.12 -6.26 10.58
C LYS A 224 -1.76 -6.65 12.00
N SER A 225 -2.70 -6.44 12.94
CA SER A 225 -2.52 -6.86 14.33
C SER A 225 -2.35 -8.38 14.42
N SER A 226 -3.18 -9.13 13.71
CA SER A 226 -3.14 -10.60 13.66
C SER A 226 -1.81 -11.12 13.11
N LEU A 227 -1.35 -10.61 11.96
CA LEU A 227 -0.08 -11.01 11.35
C LEU A 227 1.12 -10.73 12.26
N LEU A 228 1.12 -9.59 12.96
CA LEU A 228 2.19 -9.24 13.88
C LEU A 228 2.18 -10.15 15.12
N LYS A 229 1.00 -10.44 15.67
CA LYS A 229 0.82 -11.40 16.78
C LYS A 229 1.26 -12.81 16.38
N GLN A 230 0.93 -13.25 15.18
CA GLN A 230 1.37 -14.54 14.64
C GLN A 230 2.91 -14.58 14.51
N THR A 231 3.51 -13.52 13.98
CA THR A 231 4.97 -13.39 13.86
C THR A 231 5.65 -13.50 15.22
N ILE A 232 5.15 -12.77 16.22
CA ILE A 232 5.63 -12.84 17.60
C ILE A 232 5.51 -14.27 18.15
N SER A 233 4.35 -14.92 17.96
CA SER A 233 4.12 -16.31 18.38
C SER A 233 5.11 -17.29 17.72
N THR A 234 5.38 -17.14 16.42
CA THR A 234 6.35 -17.97 15.70
C THR A 234 7.77 -17.78 16.21
N LEU A 235 8.16 -16.53 16.52
CA LEU A 235 9.47 -16.23 17.10
C LEU A 235 9.63 -16.86 18.48
N TYR A 236 8.60 -16.80 19.33
CA TYR A 236 8.61 -17.48 20.63
C TYR A 236 8.75 -19.00 20.49
N SER A 237 8.05 -19.62 19.55
CA SER A 237 8.18 -21.05 19.28
C SER A 237 9.58 -21.42 18.82
N ARG A 238 10.20 -20.61 17.94
CA ARG A 238 11.58 -20.82 17.49
C ARG A 238 12.58 -20.67 18.62
N LEU A 239 12.41 -19.65 19.48
CA LEU A 239 13.28 -19.42 20.64
C LEU A 239 13.33 -20.64 21.58
N LYS A 240 12.20 -21.33 21.76
CA LYS A 240 12.13 -22.56 22.60
C LYS A 240 12.88 -23.75 22.01
N LEU A 241 13.06 -23.79 20.70
CA LEU A 241 13.68 -24.90 19.98
C LEU A 241 15.18 -24.67 19.70
N THR A 242 15.60 -23.40 19.66
CA THR A 242 17.00 -23.02 19.42
C THR A 242 17.88 -23.38 20.60
N GLN A 243 18.98 -24.10 20.33
CA GLN A 243 20.05 -24.39 21.29
C GLN A 243 21.27 -23.46 21.11
N ASP A 244 21.31 -22.70 20.01
CA ASP A 244 22.36 -21.74 19.70
C ASP A 244 22.15 -20.42 20.45
N PHE A 245 23.14 -20.03 21.27
CA PHE A 245 23.06 -18.82 22.09
C PHE A 245 23.03 -17.53 21.26
N SER A 246 23.73 -17.49 20.12
CA SER A 246 23.76 -16.32 19.24
C SER A 246 22.42 -16.13 18.53
N GLU A 247 21.83 -17.23 18.05
CA GLU A 247 20.50 -17.22 17.43
C GLU A 247 19.43 -16.84 18.47
N SER A 248 19.49 -17.41 19.68
CA SER A 248 18.57 -17.11 20.77
C SER A 248 18.54 -15.61 21.11
N ASN A 249 19.72 -14.98 21.25
CA ASN A 249 19.83 -13.54 21.48
C ASN A 249 19.25 -12.71 20.32
N TRP A 250 19.48 -13.13 19.08
CA TRP A 250 18.91 -12.45 17.92
C TRP A 250 17.39 -12.56 17.90
N ILE A 251 16.82 -13.75 18.15
CA ILE A 251 15.37 -13.97 18.22
C ILE A 251 14.76 -13.10 19.34
N HIS A 252 15.38 -13.05 20.51
CA HIS A 252 14.90 -12.23 21.63
C HIS A 252 14.80 -10.75 21.24
N LYS A 253 15.81 -10.21 20.56
CA LYS A 253 15.78 -8.84 20.03
C LYS A 253 14.63 -8.62 19.04
N GLN A 254 14.37 -9.58 18.15
CA GLN A 254 13.26 -9.47 17.19
C GLN A 254 11.89 -9.51 17.87
N ILE A 255 11.73 -10.32 18.93
CA ILE A 255 10.51 -10.37 19.74
C ILE A 255 10.28 -9.00 20.39
N THR A 256 11.25 -8.46 21.13
CA THR A 256 11.13 -7.15 21.79
C THR A 256 10.79 -6.05 20.78
N LYS A 257 11.45 -6.04 19.62
CA LYS A 257 11.17 -5.07 18.55
C LYS A 257 9.74 -5.21 18.02
N SER A 258 9.26 -6.43 17.82
CA SER A 258 7.92 -6.71 17.29
C SER A 258 6.81 -6.37 18.28
N GLU A 259 7.01 -6.65 19.58
CA GLU A 259 6.08 -6.28 20.64
C GLU A 259 5.98 -4.76 20.82
N LEU A 260 7.12 -4.06 20.79
CA LEU A 260 7.14 -2.60 20.83
C LEU A 260 6.40 -2.01 19.62
N LEU A 261 6.65 -2.57 18.43
CA LEU A 261 5.96 -2.15 17.20
C LEU A 261 4.44 -2.39 17.28
N LEU A 262 4.00 -3.52 17.85
CA LEU A 262 2.58 -3.82 18.04
C LEU A 262 1.92 -2.77 18.94
N LYS A 263 2.53 -2.48 20.09
CA LYS A 263 2.02 -1.48 21.04
C LYS A 263 1.94 -0.08 20.41
N GLN A 264 3.02 0.35 19.74
CA GLN A 264 3.06 1.64 19.05
C GLN A 264 2.01 1.75 17.93
N ASN A 265 1.73 0.63 17.25
CA ASN A 265 0.72 0.59 16.20
C ASN A 265 -0.69 0.64 16.78
N GLU A 266 -0.97 -0.07 17.88
CA GLU A 266 -2.29 -0.03 18.55
C GLU A 266 -2.66 1.39 18.96
N GLU A 267 -1.74 2.14 19.58
CA GLU A 267 -1.96 3.56 19.93
C GLU A 267 -2.25 4.43 18.69
N LYS A 268 -1.51 4.21 17.59
CA LYS A 268 -1.72 4.92 16.33
C LYS A 268 -3.05 4.55 15.67
N TRP A 269 -3.43 3.28 15.73
CA TRP A 269 -4.68 2.78 15.15
C TRP A 269 -5.90 3.33 15.87
N ASP A 270 -5.87 3.37 17.20
CA ASP A 270 -6.95 3.96 17.98
C ASP A 270 -7.08 5.47 17.73
N LYS A 271 -5.94 6.17 17.66
CA LYS A 271 -5.94 7.61 17.33
C LYS A 271 -6.55 7.86 15.95
N CYS A 272 -6.13 7.12 14.93
CA CYS A 272 -6.67 7.24 13.57
C CYS A 272 -8.17 6.91 13.53
N LYS A 273 -8.58 5.80 14.15
CA LYS A 273 -10.00 5.40 14.24
C LYS A 273 -10.87 6.50 14.86
N ASN A 274 -10.39 7.16 15.91
CA ASN A 274 -11.09 8.28 16.54
C ASN A 274 -11.15 9.50 15.60
N GLN A 275 -10.09 9.80 14.86
CA GLN A 275 -10.12 10.88 13.86
C GLN A 275 -11.08 10.58 12.72
N LEU A 276 -11.14 9.34 12.22
CA LEU A 276 -12.09 8.93 11.19
C LEU A 276 -13.53 9.11 11.65
N LYS A 277 -13.86 8.65 12.86
CA LYS A 277 -15.20 8.84 13.42
C LYS A 277 -15.59 10.31 13.56
N LYS A 278 -14.63 11.17 13.94
CA LYS A 278 -14.86 12.62 14.10
C LYS A 278 -15.21 13.31 12.78
N HIS A 279 -14.68 12.81 11.67
CA HIS A 279 -14.85 13.40 10.34
C HIS A 279 -15.79 12.57 9.45
N LEU A 280 -16.51 11.60 10.04
CA LEU A 280 -17.50 10.78 9.33
C LEU A 280 -18.62 11.67 8.79
N ILE A 281 -18.92 11.48 7.51
CA ILE A 281 -20.03 12.15 6.84
C ILE A 281 -21.26 11.27 6.98
N TYR A 282 -22.21 11.68 7.82
CA TYR A 282 -23.47 10.97 7.99
C TYR A 282 -24.39 11.16 6.78
N GLY A 283 -25.05 10.10 6.34
CA GLY A 283 -25.91 10.12 5.15
C GLY A 283 -25.15 10.01 3.83
N TYR A 284 -23.88 9.62 3.90
CA TYR A 284 -23.02 9.17 2.81
C TYR A 284 -22.52 7.75 3.11
#